data_AF-A0A7C3PMP6-F1
#
_entry.id   AF-A0A7C3PMP6-F1
#
_cell.length_a   1.000
_cell.length_b   1.000
_cell.length_c   1.000
_cell.angle_alpha   90.00
_cell.angle_beta   90.00
_cell.angle_gamma   90.00
#
_symmetry.space_group_name_H-M   'P 1'
#
loop_
_entity.id
_entity.type
_entity.pdbx_description
1 polymer ?
#
loop_
_entity_poly.entity_id
_entity_poly.type
_entity_poly.pdbx_seq_one_letter_code
_entity_poly.pdbx_strand_id
1 'polypeptide(L)'
;MLHKKTAFYFLLTGATILLITGVLLYTATPVSAQCGSQASSCKNCHEVQGQMSVNADGTGWHRSHAFGDFCYICHAGNQQATDKAAAHEGMVDPLSDVAASCQQCHAADLQERAQVYASALGVEIGSGSSSPASGSPEAAAPVSADPAPAAASNPCNEIVVDDPNAVNYQQNYDAIVLGKKPINWGNMILIGMIGVMLIGGGGFVATREKLINVKFGDTKAVDNEYPADVVEMLPKIAGLKPSARKALKNVLGHKKADKAFDLMDALTKDEE
;
A
#
# COMPACT_ATOMS: atom_id res chain seq x y z
N MET A 1 -8.90 28.52 31.59
CA MET A 1 -9.62 28.16 30.33
C MET A 1 -8.75 28.30 29.08
N LEU A 2 -7.76 29.21 29.06
CA LEU A 2 -6.86 29.43 27.93
C LEU A 2 -6.06 28.17 27.51
N HIS A 3 -5.51 27.42 28.45
CA HIS A 3 -4.70 26.21 28.16
C HIS A 3 -5.49 25.03 27.59
N LYS A 4 -6.80 24.95 27.85
CA LYS A 4 -7.66 23.92 27.23
C LYS A 4 -7.94 24.23 25.76
N LYS A 5 -8.02 25.51 25.39
CA LYS A 5 -8.20 25.93 24.00
C LYS A 5 -6.93 25.70 23.19
N THR A 6 -5.75 26.02 23.75
CA THR A 6 -4.47 25.77 23.07
C THR A 6 -4.21 24.27 22.85
N ALA A 7 -4.51 23.42 23.84
CA ALA A 7 -4.38 21.96 23.69
C ALA A 7 -5.34 21.39 22.62
N PHE A 8 -6.56 21.94 22.53
CA PHE A 8 -7.52 21.55 21.50
C PHE A 8 -7.04 21.94 20.09
N TYR A 9 -6.49 23.14 19.92
CA TYR A 9 -5.96 23.57 18.62
C TYR A 9 -4.78 22.72 18.17
N PHE A 10 -3.85 22.36 19.07
CA PHE A 10 -2.72 21.47 18.75
C PHE A 10 -3.16 20.07 18.32
N LEU A 11 -4.17 19.50 18.99
CA LEU A 11 -4.74 18.21 18.60
C LEU A 11 -5.40 18.27 17.22
N LEU A 12 -6.11 19.36 16.93
CA LEU A 12 -6.79 19.54 15.65
C LEU A 12 -5.78 19.70 14.49
N THR A 13 -4.73 20.51 14.65
CA THR A 13 -3.68 20.64 13.63
C THR A 13 -2.90 19.34 13.44
N GLY A 14 -2.56 18.63 14.52
CA GLY A 14 -1.88 17.33 14.42
C GLY A 14 -2.71 16.30 13.65
N ALA A 15 -4.01 16.20 13.95
CA ALA A 15 -4.93 15.31 13.22
C ALA A 15 -5.05 15.70 11.74
N THR A 16 -5.09 16.99 11.43
CA THR A 16 -5.22 17.48 10.05
C THR A 16 -3.96 17.16 9.23
N ILE A 17 -2.76 17.34 9.81
CA ILE A 17 -1.49 17.01 9.14
C ILE A 17 -1.43 15.50 8.86
N LEU A 18 -1.79 14.65 9.82
CA LEU A 18 -1.82 13.20 9.62
C LEU A 18 -2.77 12.79 8.50
N LEU A 19 -3.94 13.43 8.42
CA LEU A 19 -4.93 13.16 7.37
C LEU A 19 -4.41 13.56 6.00
N ILE A 20 -3.80 14.75 5.87
CA ILE A 20 -3.20 15.22 4.62
C ILE A 20 -2.05 14.30 4.19
N THR A 21 -1.15 13.93 5.09
CA THR A 21 -0.04 13.01 4.79
C THR A 21 -0.57 11.64 4.38
N GLY A 22 -1.61 11.14 5.03
CA GLY A 22 -2.27 9.89 4.66
C GLY A 22 -2.87 9.93 3.25
N VAL A 23 -3.54 11.03 2.88
CA VAL A 23 -4.07 11.23 1.53
C VAL A 23 -2.94 11.33 0.51
N LEU A 24 -1.89 12.10 0.79
CA LEU A 24 -0.74 12.25 -0.11
C LEU A 24 -0.02 10.92 -0.35
N LEU A 25 0.18 10.12 0.69
CA LEU A 25 0.78 8.77 0.60
C LEU A 25 -0.15 7.78 -0.11
N TYR A 26 -1.47 7.91 0.06
CA TYR A 26 -2.45 7.08 -0.66
C TYR A 26 -2.48 7.41 -2.16
N THR A 27 -2.27 8.69 -2.52
CA THR A 27 -2.18 9.13 -3.91
C THR A 27 -0.77 9.03 -4.49
N ALA A 28 0.22 8.58 -3.71
CA ALA A 28 1.57 8.38 -4.20
C ALA A 28 1.57 7.17 -5.13
N THR A 29 1.51 7.45 -6.44
CA THR A 29 1.80 6.43 -7.45
C THR A 29 3.28 6.10 -7.37
N PRO A 30 3.67 4.81 -7.40
CA PRO A 30 5.09 4.44 -7.46
C PRO A 30 5.70 5.11 -8.70
N VAL A 31 6.72 5.94 -8.47
CA VAL A 31 7.55 6.46 -9.55
C VAL A 31 8.53 5.35 -9.91
N SER A 32 8.23 4.62 -10.98
CA SER A 32 9.14 3.66 -11.61
C SER A 32 10.22 4.42 -12.40
N ALA A 33 11.09 5.12 -11.67
CA ALA A 33 12.32 5.66 -12.23
C ALA A 33 13.39 4.56 -12.26
N GLN A 34 13.58 3.99 -13.46
CA GLN A 34 14.86 3.44 -13.94
C GLN A 34 15.52 2.37 -13.05
N CYS A 35 15.03 1.12 -13.13
CA CYS A 35 15.84 -0.11 -13.22
C CYS A 35 14.88 -1.31 -13.25
N GLY A 36 14.53 -1.73 -14.47
CA GLY A 36 13.67 -2.88 -14.74
C GLY A 36 13.65 -3.22 -16.23
N SER A 37 13.92 -2.23 -17.08
CA SER A 37 14.18 -2.42 -18.52
C SER A 37 15.63 -2.84 -18.84
N GLN A 38 16.42 -3.31 -17.86
CA GLN A 38 17.83 -3.65 -18.08
C GLN A 38 18.18 -5.07 -17.62
N ALA A 39 17.23 -5.82 -17.07
CA ALA A 39 17.47 -7.15 -16.54
C ALA A 39 16.34 -8.09 -16.95
N SER A 40 16.26 -8.43 -18.24
CA SER A 40 15.60 -9.67 -18.64
C SER A 40 16.56 -10.83 -18.43
N SER A 41 16.02 -11.97 -18.02
CA SER A 41 16.74 -13.24 -18.06
C SER A 41 17.06 -13.67 -19.50
N CYS A 42 16.31 -13.18 -20.50
CA CYS A 42 16.48 -13.52 -21.90
C CYS A 42 17.88 -13.17 -22.39
N LYS A 43 18.33 -11.92 -22.19
CA LYS A 43 19.65 -11.47 -22.65
C LYS A 43 20.80 -12.19 -21.97
N ASN A 44 20.64 -12.57 -20.70
CA ASN A 44 21.65 -13.33 -19.99
C ASN A 44 21.91 -14.70 -20.65
N CYS A 45 20.85 -15.44 -21.03
CA CYS A 45 21.00 -16.73 -21.69
C CYS A 45 21.35 -16.59 -23.18
N HIS A 46 20.68 -15.69 -23.90
CA HIS A 46 20.81 -15.60 -25.35
C HIS A 46 22.05 -14.84 -25.80
N GLU A 47 22.40 -13.76 -25.12
CA GLU A 47 23.46 -12.84 -25.56
C GLU A 47 24.74 -13.00 -24.72
N VAL A 48 24.62 -13.10 -23.39
CA VAL A 48 25.81 -13.22 -22.52
C VAL A 48 26.37 -14.65 -22.54
N GLN A 49 25.51 -15.65 -22.38
CA GLN A 49 25.91 -17.07 -22.46
C GLN A 49 25.98 -17.60 -23.90
N GLY A 50 25.51 -16.83 -24.87
CA GLY A 50 25.65 -17.17 -26.28
C GLY A 50 24.75 -18.32 -26.77
N GLN A 51 23.70 -18.70 -26.03
CA GLN A 51 22.90 -19.88 -26.40
C GLN A 51 22.16 -19.69 -27.73
N MET A 52 21.74 -18.47 -28.05
CA MET A 52 21.13 -18.09 -29.32
C MET A 52 21.17 -16.56 -29.42
N SER A 53 22.35 -16.03 -29.69
CA SER A 53 22.58 -14.58 -29.80
C SER A 53 22.04 -14.06 -31.12
N VAL A 54 21.19 -13.04 -31.05
CA VAL A 54 20.51 -12.43 -32.20
C VAL A 54 20.90 -10.96 -32.39
N ASN A 55 21.54 -10.32 -31.41
CA ASN A 55 21.96 -8.92 -31.55
C ASN A 55 23.03 -8.69 -32.63
N ALA A 56 23.72 -9.76 -33.04
CA ALA A 56 24.73 -9.76 -34.09
C ALA A 56 24.32 -10.57 -35.33
N ASP A 57 23.01 -10.85 -35.50
CA ASP A 57 22.47 -11.64 -36.62
C ASP A 57 22.59 -10.97 -38.01
N GLY A 58 23.07 -9.73 -38.07
CA GLY A 58 23.24 -8.96 -39.30
C GLY A 58 21.96 -8.35 -39.88
N THR A 59 20.79 -8.62 -39.27
CA THR A 59 19.50 -8.07 -39.72
C THR A 59 19.28 -6.64 -39.24
N GLY A 60 19.93 -6.26 -38.13
CA GLY A 60 19.74 -4.97 -37.47
C GLY A 60 18.40 -4.82 -36.72
N TRP A 61 17.48 -5.78 -36.89
CA TRP A 61 16.17 -5.81 -36.25
C TRP A 61 16.27 -5.95 -34.73
N HIS A 62 16.93 -7.02 -34.27
CA HIS A 62 17.15 -7.26 -32.85
C HIS A 62 17.99 -6.15 -32.23
N ARG A 63 19.04 -5.70 -32.91
CA ARG A 63 19.90 -4.61 -32.44
C ARG A 63 19.13 -3.30 -32.19
N SER A 64 18.11 -3.00 -33.01
CA SER A 64 17.30 -1.79 -32.88
C SER A 64 16.44 -1.76 -31.61
N HIS A 65 16.14 -2.94 -31.03
CA HIS A 65 15.25 -3.08 -29.87
C HIS A 65 15.93 -3.73 -28.64
N ALA A 66 17.18 -4.19 -28.78
CA ALA A 66 17.94 -4.83 -27.72
C ALA A 66 18.58 -3.87 -26.70
N PHE A 67 18.42 -2.55 -26.90
CA PHE A 67 18.99 -1.52 -26.01
C PHE A 67 18.33 -1.49 -24.63
N GLY A 68 17.06 -1.89 -24.53
CA GLY A 68 16.29 -1.95 -23.28
C GLY A 68 15.77 -3.35 -22.96
N ASP A 69 16.43 -4.37 -23.50
CA ASP A 69 16.13 -5.77 -23.17
C ASP A 69 14.65 -6.17 -23.36
N PHE A 70 14.07 -5.70 -24.45
CA PHE A 70 12.65 -5.81 -24.77
C PHE A 70 12.27 -7.08 -25.54
N CYS A 71 13.06 -8.15 -25.41
CA CYS A 71 12.81 -9.40 -26.14
C CYS A 71 11.38 -9.91 -25.94
N TYR A 72 10.88 -9.82 -24.71
CA TYR A 72 9.53 -10.24 -24.31
C TYR A 72 8.40 -9.40 -24.92
N ILE A 73 8.66 -8.19 -25.40
CA ILE A 73 7.61 -7.36 -25.99
C ILE A 73 7.16 -7.97 -27.32
N CYS A 74 8.09 -8.55 -28.08
CA CYS A 74 7.77 -9.24 -29.31
C CYS A 74 7.51 -10.74 -29.06
N HIS A 75 8.37 -11.38 -28.25
CA HIS A 75 8.32 -12.83 -28.07
C HIS A 75 7.41 -13.31 -26.94
N ALA A 76 6.78 -12.40 -26.18
CA ALA A 76 6.12 -12.70 -24.92
C ALA A 76 7.05 -13.46 -23.95
N GLY A 77 6.49 -14.36 -23.14
CA GLY A 77 7.25 -15.09 -22.11
C GLY A 77 7.49 -14.28 -20.83
N ASN A 78 8.14 -14.94 -19.87
CA ASN A 78 8.45 -14.37 -18.56
C ASN A 78 9.93 -13.96 -18.50
N GLN A 79 10.17 -12.67 -18.73
CA GLN A 79 11.49 -12.04 -18.71
C GLN A 79 12.15 -12.00 -17.33
N GLN A 80 11.43 -12.33 -16.25
CA GLN A 80 11.96 -12.38 -14.89
C GLN A 80 12.34 -13.80 -14.43
N ALA A 81 11.86 -14.82 -15.14
CA ALA A 81 12.14 -16.20 -14.77
C ALA A 81 13.59 -16.58 -15.13
N THR A 82 14.30 -17.17 -14.17
CA THR A 82 15.67 -17.69 -14.36
C THR A 82 15.67 -19.14 -14.87
N ASP A 83 14.56 -19.85 -14.71
CA ASP A 83 14.33 -21.16 -15.31
C ASP A 83 13.89 -21.03 -16.77
N LYS A 84 14.45 -21.87 -17.64
CA LYS A 84 14.19 -21.82 -19.09
C LYS A 84 12.73 -22.13 -19.44
N ALA A 85 12.12 -23.12 -18.79
CA ALA A 85 10.75 -23.49 -19.11
C ALA A 85 9.79 -22.39 -18.65
N ALA A 86 9.97 -21.87 -17.44
CA ALA A 86 9.17 -20.75 -16.93
C ALA A 86 9.36 -19.46 -17.74
N ALA A 87 10.58 -19.18 -18.23
CA ALA A 87 10.85 -18.01 -19.07
C ALA A 87 10.17 -18.10 -20.44
N HIS A 88 10.05 -19.30 -20.98
CA HIS A 88 9.46 -19.54 -22.31
C HIS A 88 7.95 -19.84 -22.27
N GLU A 89 7.35 -19.95 -21.08
CA GLU A 89 5.92 -20.20 -20.94
C GLU A 89 5.12 -19.04 -21.57
N GLY A 90 4.25 -19.37 -22.52
CA GLY A 90 3.42 -18.39 -23.22
C GLY A 90 4.17 -17.52 -24.24
N MET A 91 5.39 -17.90 -24.66
CA MET A 91 6.05 -17.24 -25.78
C MET A 91 5.24 -17.37 -27.07
N VAL A 92 5.33 -16.35 -27.91
CA VAL A 92 4.66 -16.29 -29.21
C VAL A 92 5.65 -15.93 -30.30
N ASP A 93 5.27 -16.21 -31.55
CA ASP A 93 6.02 -15.74 -32.69
C ASP A 93 5.93 -14.20 -32.78
N PRO A 94 7.05 -13.49 -32.95
CA PRO A 94 7.14 -12.04 -32.75
C PRO A 94 6.27 -11.18 -33.67
N LEU A 95 5.84 -11.75 -34.79
CA LEU A 95 5.00 -11.09 -35.80
C LEU A 95 3.60 -11.70 -35.91
N SER A 96 3.24 -12.60 -35.00
CA SER A 96 1.90 -13.18 -34.94
C SER A 96 0.83 -12.13 -34.59
N ASP A 97 1.17 -11.15 -33.75
CA ASP A 97 0.34 -9.99 -33.44
C ASP A 97 1.20 -8.70 -33.40
N VAL A 98 1.38 -8.10 -34.57
CA VAL A 98 2.14 -6.86 -34.75
C VAL A 98 1.56 -5.69 -33.95
N ALA A 99 0.24 -5.65 -33.76
CA ALA A 99 -0.39 -4.59 -32.98
C ALA A 99 0.00 -4.73 -31.49
N ALA A 100 -0.13 -5.94 -30.92
CA ALA A 100 0.26 -6.19 -29.54
C ALA A 100 1.76 -5.94 -29.29
N SER A 101 2.62 -6.36 -30.22
CA SER A 101 4.08 -6.23 -30.10
C SER A 101 4.58 -4.80 -30.30
N CYS A 102 3.98 -4.01 -31.20
CA CYS A 102 4.58 -2.74 -31.63
C CYS A 102 3.80 -1.50 -31.17
N GLN A 103 2.49 -1.58 -30.96
CA GLN A 103 1.63 -0.40 -30.72
C GLN A 103 1.96 0.33 -29.41
N GLN A 104 2.55 -0.35 -28.43
CA GLN A 104 2.91 0.24 -27.14
C GLN A 104 3.92 1.38 -27.27
N CYS A 105 4.77 1.36 -28.31
CA CYS A 105 5.73 2.43 -28.60
C CYS A 105 5.43 3.16 -29.92
N HIS A 106 4.80 2.47 -30.88
CA HIS A 106 4.57 2.95 -32.24
C HIS A 106 3.08 3.01 -32.57
N ALA A 107 2.28 3.69 -31.76
CA ALA A 107 0.84 3.79 -32.01
C ALA A 107 0.49 4.60 -33.27
N ALA A 108 1.28 5.65 -33.57
CA ALA A 108 1.00 6.57 -34.66
C ALA A 108 1.55 6.09 -36.01
N ASP A 109 2.61 5.28 -36.00
CA ASP A 109 3.38 4.85 -37.18
C ASP A 109 3.58 3.33 -37.24
N LEU A 110 2.70 2.57 -36.56
CA LEU A 110 2.70 1.10 -36.46
C LEU A 110 2.92 0.44 -37.83
N GLN A 111 2.03 0.75 -38.77
CA GLN A 111 1.97 0.07 -40.07
C GLN A 111 3.22 0.36 -40.91
N GLU A 112 3.67 1.62 -40.93
CA GLU A 112 4.84 2.05 -41.69
C GLU A 112 6.10 1.35 -41.17
N ARG A 113 6.29 1.31 -39.85
CA ARG A 113 7.45 0.66 -39.24
C ARG A 113 7.39 -0.85 -39.37
N ALA A 114 6.25 -1.47 -39.10
CA ALA A 114 6.09 -2.91 -39.21
C ALA A 114 6.33 -3.40 -40.66
N GLN A 115 5.94 -2.61 -41.67
CA GLN A 115 6.09 -2.99 -43.07
C GLN A 115 7.56 -3.14 -43.50
N VAL A 116 8.47 -2.33 -42.93
CA VAL A 116 9.92 -2.44 -43.18
C VAL A 116 10.41 -3.84 -42.80
N TYR A 117 9.95 -4.35 -41.66
CA TYR A 117 10.39 -5.64 -41.13
C TYR A 117 9.67 -6.82 -41.76
N ALA A 118 8.37 -6.69 -42.02
CA ALA A 118 7.60 -7.64 -42.81
C ALA A 118 8.27 -7.89 -44.19
N SER A 119 8.72 -6.81 -44.84
CA SER A 119 9.41 -6.88 -46.14
C SER A 119 10.80 -7.51 -46.02
N ALA A 120 11.56 -7.19 -44.97
CA ALA A 120 12.89 -7.77 -44.74
C ALA A 120 12.83 -9.27 -44.40
N LEU A 121 11.77 -9.70 -43.71
CA LEU A 121 11.58 -11.09 -43.26
C LEU A 121 10.75 -11.93 -44.24
N GLY A 122 10.18 -11.32 -45.28
CA GLY A 122 9.36 -12.02 -46.27
C GLY A 122 8.03 -12.54 -45.71
N VAL A 123 7.46 -11.87 -44.71
CA VAL A 123 6.20 -12.26 -44.05
C VAL A 123 5.13 -11.18 -44.23
N GLU A 124 3.86 -11.57 -44.24
CA GLU A 124 2.75 -10.60 -44.25
C GLU A 124 2.37 -10.21 -42.80
N ILE A 125 2.06 -8.93 -42.59
CA ILE A 125 1.61 -8.44 -41.28
C ILE A 125 0.24 -9.05 -40.96
N GLY A 126 0.15 -9.79 -39.85
CA GLY A 126 -1.09 -10.44 -39.42
C GLY A 126 -1.36 -11.81 -40.05
N SER A 127 -0.45 -12.34 -40.87
CA SER A 127 -0.53 -13.73 -41.36
C SER A 127 0.03 -14.69 -40.31
N GLY A 128 -0.53 -14.68 -39.10
CA GLY A 128 -0.23 -15.66 -38.05
C GLY A 128 -0.58 -17.08 -38.48
N SER A 129 0.20 -17.65 -39.40
CA SER A 129 0.17 -19.05 -39.73
C SER A 129 1.04 -19.75 -38.69
N SER A 130 0.36 -20.30 -37.69
CA SER A 130 0.85 -21.37 -36.84
C SER A 130 1.41 -22.49 -37.71
N SER A 131 2.71 -22.42 -38.01
CA SER A 131 3.44 -23.52 -38.62
C SER A 131 4.33 -24.09 -37.52
N PRO A 132 4.11 -25.34 -37.06
CA PRO A 132 4.94 -25.92 -36.02
C PRO A 132 6.37 -26.00 -36.55
N ALA A 133 7.34 -25.59 -35.72
CA ALA A 133 8.76 -25.76 -35.97
C ALA A 133 9.03 -27.22 -36.38
N SER A 134 9.15 -27.44 -37.69
CA SER A 134 9.50 -28.73 -38.27
C SER A 134 10.97 -28.70 -38.61
N GLY A 135 11.75 -29.46 -37.84
CA GLY A 135 12.88 -30.22 -38.35
C GLY A 135 14.07 -29.45 -38.92
N SER A 136 15.14 -29.42 -38.13
CA SER A 136 16.53 -29.58 -38.62
C SER A 136 16.61 -30.71 -39.66
N PRO A 137 17.49 -30.67 -40.67
CA PRO A 137 18.95 -30.71 -40.43
C PRO A 137 19.78 -29.84 -41.39
N GLU A 138 20.93 -29.32 -40.92
CA GLU A 138 22.20 -29.43 -41.65
C GLU A 138 23.36 -29.09 -40.70
N ALA A 139 24.38 -29.94 -40.71
CA ALA A 139 25.55 -29.86 -39.84
C ALA A 139 26.45 -28.66 -40.18
N ALA A 140 26.77 -27.85 -39.17
CA ALA A 140 27.92 -26.96 -39.20
C ALA A 140 29.01 -27.51 -38.25
N ALA A 141 30.24 -27.56 -38.77
CA ALA A 141 31.43 -28.13 -38.15
C ALA A 141 31.77 -27.52 -36.77
N PRO A 142 32.46 -28.26 -35.87
CA PRO A 142 32.81 -27.77 -34.55
C PRO A 142 33.94 -26.74 -34.67
N VAL A 143 33.66 -25.48 -34.34
CA VAL A 143 34.70 -24.50 -34.00
C VAL A 143 35.01 -24.64 -32.50
N SER A 144 36.25 -25.01 -32.20
CA SER A 144 36.77 -25.04 -30.83
C SER A 144 36.69 -23.64 -30.22
N ALA A 145 35.90 -23.48 -29.16
CA ALA A 145 35.93 -22.31 -28.30
C ALA A 145 36.88 -22.58 -27.13
N ASP A 146 37.95 -21.79 -27.05
CA ASP A 146 38.74 -21.61 -25.82
C ASP A 146 37.81 -21.10 -24.70
N PRO A 147 37.98 -21.53 -23.44
CA PRO A 147 37.11 -21.09 -22.36
C PRO A 147 37.38 -19.62 -22.02
N ALA A 148 36.37 -18.77 -22.25
CA ALA A 148 36.36 -17.40 -21.77
C ALA A 148 36.40 -17.38 -20.22
N PRO A 149 37.12 -16.44 -19.59
CA PRO A 149 37.21 -16.35 -18.14
C PRO A 149 35.84 -16.05 -17.54
N ALA A 150 35.53 -16.73 -16.43
CA ALA A 150 34.32 -16.53 -15.65
C ALA A 150 34.14 -15.04 -15.33
N ALA A 151 33.10 -14.42 -15.91
CA ALA A 151 32.74 -13.05 -15.63
C ALA A 151 32.27 -12.96 -14.17
N ALA A 152 32.95 -12.11 -13.39
CA ALA A 152 32.56 -11.77 -12.04
C ALA A 152 31.11 -11.22 -12.05
N SER A 153 30.30 -11.72 -11.12
CA SER A 153 28.92 -11.30 -10.91
C SER A 153 28.85 -9.80 -10.65
N ASN A 154 28.33 -9.06 -11.63
CA ASN A 154 28.06 -7.64 -11.51
C ASN A 154 26.73 -7.48 -10.74
N PRO A 155 26.68 -6.69 -9.65
CA PRO A 155 25.48 -6.58 -8.80
C PRO A 155 24.29 -5.89 -9.48
N CYS A 156 24.42 -5.48 -10.74
CA CYS A 156 23.32 -4.87 -11.52
C CYS A 156 22.38 -5.90 -12.17
N ASN A 157 22.70 -7.20 -12.13
CA ASN A 157 21.92 -8.27 -12.78
C ASN A 157 21.20 -9.19 -11.78
N GLU A 158 21.16 -8.83 -10.50
CA GLU A 158 20.38 -9.58 -9.52
C GLU A 158 18.91 -9.22 -9.68
N ILE A 159 18.19 -10.03 -10.47
CA ILE A 159 16.73 -10.00 -10.52
C ILE A 159 16.25 -10.40 -9.13
N VAL A 160 15.85 -9.41 -8.33
CA VAL A 160 15.18 -9.66 -7.05
C VAL A 160 13.81 -10.24 -7.38
N VAL A 161 13.70 -11.56 -7.30
CA VAL A 161 12.49 -12.34 -7.63
C VAL A 161 11.30 -11.99 -6.72
N ASP A 162 11.55 -11.31 -5.59
CA ASP A 162 10.55 -10.88 -4.60
C ASP A 162 10.59 -9.36 -4.35
N ASP A 163 10.75 -8.52 -5.38
CA ASP A 163 10.54 -7.07 -5.21
C ASP A 163 9.04 -6.74 -5.31
N PRO A 164 8.38 -6.22 -4.25
CA PRO A 164 7.00 -5.76 -4.31
C PRO A 164 6.77 -4.59 -5.30
N ASN A 165 7.84 -3.99 -5.83
CA ASN A 165 7.80 -2.99 -6.89
C ASN A 165 8.09 -3.56 -8.29
N ALA A 166 8.40 -4.85 -8.42
CA ALA A 166 8.55 -5.49 -9.72
C ALA A 166 7.19 -5.61 -10.41
N VAL A 167 7.06 -4.97 -11.56
CA VAL A 167 5.86 -5.06 -12.39
C VAL A 167 5.80 -6.45 -13.00
N ASN A 168 4.80 -7.25 -12.61
CA ASN A 168 4.50 -8.52 -13.24
C ASN A 168 3.73 -8.24 -14.54
N TYR A 169 4.43 -8.22 -15.66
CA TYR A 169 3.86 -7.87 -16.96
C TYR A 169 2.84 -8.91 -17.46
N GLN A 170 2.94 -10.18 -17.03
CA GLN A 170 1.95 -11.19 -17.31
C GLN A 170 0.63 -10.90 -16.60
N GLN A 171 0.67 -10.46 -15.34
CA GLN A 171 -0.53 -9.97 -14.64
C GLN A 171 -1.12 -8.71 -15.30
N ASN A 172 -0.29 -7.81 -15.83
CA ASN A 172 -0.78 -6.65 -16.58
C ASN A 172 -1.44 -7.06 -17.91
N TYR A 173 -0.84 -8.00 -18.65
CA TYR A 173 -1.43 -8.54 -19.87
C TYR A 173 -2.76 -9.25 -19.57
N ASP A 174 -2.80 -10.10 -18.54
CA ASP A 174 -4.01 -10.78 -18.09
C ASP A 174 -5.11 -9.79 -17.67
N ALA A 175 -4.76 -8.69 -17.02
CA ALA A 175 -5.72 -7.67 -16.60
C ALA A 175 -6.22 -6.78 -17.75
N ILE A 176 -5.34 -6.38 -18.68
CA ILE A 176 -5.65 -5.44 -19.76
C ILE A 176 -6.27 -6.15 -20.97
N VAL A 177 -5.69 -7.29 -21.37
CA VAL A 177 -6.08 -8.00 -22.59
C VAL A 177 -7.10 -9.09 -22.30
N LEU A 178 -6.92 -9.86 -21.22
CA LEU A 178 -7.82 -10.98 -20.88
C LEU A 178 -8.92 -10.60 -19.87
N GLY A 179 -8.90 -9.39 -19.32
CA GLY A 179 -9.86 -8.91 -18.33
C GLY A 179 -9.83 -9.65 -16.98
N LYS A 180 -8.79 -10.46 -16.72
CA LYS A 180 -8.61 -11.21 -15.48
C LYS A 180 -8.03 -10.28 -14.42
N LYS A 181 -8.86 -9.80 -13.51
CA LYS A 181 -8.39 -8.99 -12.38
C LYS A 181 -7.69 -9.89 -11.34
N PRO A 182 -6.41 -9.66 -11.01
CA PRO A 182 -5.75 -10.41 -9.95
C PRO A 182 -6.39 -10.06 -8.60
N ILE A 183 -6.85 -11.07 -7.87
CA ILE A 183 -7.35 -10.90 -6.51
C ILE A 183 -6.14 -10.75 -5.59
N ASN A 184 -5.87 -9.52 -5.15
CA ASN A 184 -4.80 -9.26 -4.20
C ASN A 184 -5.24 -9.77 -2.81
N TRP A 185 -4.75 -10.96 -2.45
CA TRP A 185 -5.07 -11.61 -1.18
C TRP A 185 -4.67 -10.77 0.04
N GLY A 186 -3.62 -9.93 -0.07
CA GLY A 186 -3.25 -8.98 0.98
C GLY A 186 -4.35 -7.96 1.26
N ASN A 187 -4.96 -7.39 0.22
CA ASN A 187 -6.10 -6.48 0.37
C ASN A 187 -7.33 -7.19 0.96
N MET A 188 -7.57 -8.45 0.60
CA MET A 188 -8.67 -9.24 1.18
C MET A 188 -8.47 -9.51 2.68
N ILE A 189 -7.24 -9.82 3.09
CA ILE A 189 -6.89 -9.98 4.51
C ILE A 189 -7.07 -8.66 5.26
N LEU A 190 -6.60 -7.54 4.68
CA LEU A 190 -6.73 -6.21 5.28
C LEU A 190 -8.21 -5.81 5.47
N ILE A 191 -9.06 -6.02 4.45
CA ILE A 191 -10.50 -5.79 4.55
C ILE A 191 -11.11 -6.67 5.65
N GLY A 192 -10.69 -7.93 5.74
CA GLY A 192 -11.08 -8.83 6.83
C GLY A 192 -10.74 -8.28 8.22
N MET A 193 -9.51 -7.80 8.42
CA MET A 193 -9.07 -7.21 9.69
C MET A 193 -9.84 -5.93 10.04
N ILE A 194 -10.08 -5.05 9.06
CA ILE A 194 -10.90 -3.84 9.26
C ILE A 194 -12.32 -4.23 9.66
N GLY A 195 -12.91 -5.24 9.00
CA GLY A 195 -14.24 -5.76 9.36
C GLY A 195 -14.29 -6.27 10.79
N VAL A 196 -13.29 -7.06 11.21
CA VAL A 196 -13.17 -7.55 12.60
C VAL A 196 -13.02 -6.40 13.60
N MET A 197 -12.23 -5.38 13.27
CA MET A 197 -12.02 -4.22 14.14
C MET A 197 -13.30 -3.38 14.29
N LEU A 198 -14.05 -3.18 13.20
CA LEU A 198 -15.31 -2.43 13.24
C LEU A 198 -16.41 -3.20 13.98
N ILE A 199 -16.54 -4.50 13.74
CA ILE A 199 -17.54 -5.34 14.41
C ILE A 199 -17.17 -5.54 15.88
N GLY A 200 -15.91 -5.88 16.16
CA GLY A 200 -15.41 -6.11 17.52
C GLY A 200 -15.34 -4.82 18.34
N GLY A 201 -14.73 -3.76 17.80
CA GLY A 201 -14.61 -2.47 18.47
C GLY A 201 -15.95 -1.74 18.58
N GLY A 202 -16.73 -1.67 17.49
CA GLY A 202 -18.06 -1.06 17.49
C GLY A 202 -19.06 -1.83 18.36
N GLY A 203 -19.04 -3.17 18.32
CA GLY A 203 -19.85 -4.02 19.19
C GLY A 203 -19.49 -3.89 20.66
N PHE A 204 -18.19 -3.82 20.99
CA PHE A 204 -17.72 -3.61 22.37
C PHE A 204 -18.13 -2.23 22.91
N VAL A 205 -18.03 -1.17 22.12
CA VAL A 205 -18.49 0.17 22.52
C VAL A 205 -20.01 0.19 22.71
N ALA A 206 -20.78 -0.33 21.75
CA ALA A 206 -22.25 -0.32 21.83
C ALA A 206 -22.79 -1.14 23.02
N THR A 207 -22.17 -2.28 23.33
CA THR A 207 -22.55 -3.10 24.49
C THR A 207 -22.16 -2.43 25.80
N ARG A 208 -20.99 -1.77 25.86
CA ARG A 208 -20.54 -1.06 27.06
C ARG A 208 -21.31 0.24 27.30
N GLU A 209 -21.67 0.99 26.27
CA GLU A 209 -22.49 2.20 26.38
C GLU A 209 -23.95 1.87 26.76
N LYS A 210 -24.49 0.72 26.35
CA LYS A 210 -25.78 0.24 26.85
C LYS A 210 -25.73 -0.26 28.30
N LEU A 211 -24.59 -0.77 28.78
CA LEU A 211 -24.44 -1.29 30.14
C LEU A 211 -24.20 -0.20 31.19
N ILE A 212 -23.69 0.96 30.79
CA ILE A 212 -23.59 2.13 31.68
C ILE A 212 -24.70 3.11 31.34
N ASN A 213 -25.94 2.67 31.54
CA ASN A 213 -27.03 3.61 31.78
C ASN A 213 -26.75 4.25 33.15
N VAL A 214 -25.94 5.32 33.18
CA VAL A 214 -25.92 6.23 34.33
C VAL A 214 -27.29 6.89 34.34
N LYS A 215 -28.26 6.18 34.91
CA LYS A 215 -29.41 6.82 35.51
C LYS A 215 -28.80 7.73 36.56
N PHE A 216 -28.64 9.01 36.22
CA PHE A 216 -28.79 10.04 37.23
C PHE A 216 -30.18 9.79 37.78
N GLY A 217 -30.25 9.00 38.85
CA GLY A 217 -31.50 8.73 39.52
C GLY A 217 -32.18 10.06 39.71
N ASP A 218 -33.45 10.12 39.32
CA ASP A 218 -34.29 11.31 39.35
C ASP A 218 -33.84 12.18 40.51
N THR A 219 -33.37 13.40 40.21
CA THR A 219 -33.03 14.37 41.24
C THR A 219 -34.24 14.45 42.14
N LYS A 220 -34.16 13.78 43.29
CA LYS A 220 -35.25 13.70 44.24
C LYS A 220 -35.52 15.15 44.60
N ALA A 221 -36.66 15.68 44.14
CA ALA A 221 -37.11 16.99 44.56
C ALA A 221 -37.06 16.94 46.09
N VAL A 222 -36.32 17.88 46.68
CA VAL A 222 -36.18 17.86 48.12
C VAL A 222 -37.51 18.34 48.67
N ASP A 223 -38.29 17.38 49.19
CA ASP A 223 -39.67 17.59 49.67
C ASP A 223 -39.78 18.43 50.95
N ASN A 224 -38.76 19.23 51.29
CA ASN A 224 -38.84 20.17 52.40
C ASN A 224 -38.14 21.46 51.98
N GLU A 225 -38.90 22.55 52.03
CA GLU A 225 -38.43 23.92 51.84
C GLU A 225 -37.24 24.15 52.76
N TYR A 226 -36.03 24.07 52.20
CA TYR A 226 -34.83 24.40 52.94
C TYR A 226 -34.86 25.89 53.28
N PRO A 227 -34.42 26.30 54.48
CA PRO A 227 -34.26 27.72 54.81
C PRO A 227 -33.45 28.42 53.71
N ALA A 228 -33.79 29.67 53.40
CA ALA A 228 -33.17 30.43 52.32
C ALA A 228 -31.64 30.39 52.39
N ASP A 229 -31.08 30.48 53.60
CA ASP A 229 -29.64 30.43 53.86
C ASP A 229 -28.98 29.13 53.37
N VAL A 230 -29.68 28.00 53.48
CA VAL A 230 -29.17 26.69 53.00
C VAL A 230 -29.17 26.66 51.47
N VAL A 231 -30.20 27.21 50.84
CA VAL A 231 -30.31 27.28 49.38
C VAL A 231 -29.23 28.20 48.79
N GLU A 232 -28.94 29.32 49.45
CA GLU A 232 -27.87 30.24 49.06
C GLU A 232 -26.46 29.65 49.19
N MET A 233 -26.27 28.68 50.09
CA MET A 233 -24.99 27.97 50.25
C MET A 233 -24.77 26.88 49.19
N LEU A 234 -25.82 26.35 48.55
CA LEU A 234 -25.71 25.24 47.60
C LEU A 234 -24.76 25.53 46.41
N PRO A 235 -24.81 26.70 45.73
CA PRO A 235 -23.87 27.01 44.66
C PRO A 235 -22.42 27.08 45.13
N LYS A 236 -22.19 27.59 46.35
CA LYS A 236 -20.85 27.69 46.96
C LYS A 236 -20.29 26.30 47.27
N ILE A 237 -21.11 25.40 47.80
CA ILE A 237 -20.74 24.00 48.06
C ILE A 237 -20.51 23.25 46.74
N ALA A 238 -21.33 23.50 45.72
CA ALA A 238 -21.19 22.89 44.39
C ALA A 238 -19.88 23.29 43.69
N GLY A 239 -19.38 24.50 43.95
CA GLY A 239 -18.09 25.00 43.47
C GLY A 239 -16.86 24.32 44.11
N LEU A 240 -17.03 23.57 45.19
CA LEU A 240 -15.92 22.88 45.86
C LEU A 240 -15.46 21.64 45.07
N LYS A 241 -14.15 21.37 45.12
CA LYS A 241 -13.55 20.13 44.57
C LYS A 241 -14.24 18.90 45.17
N PRO A 242 -14.37 17.78 44.42
CA PRO A 242 -15.06 16.57 44.90
C PRO A 242 -14.54 16.03 46.24
N SER A 243 -13.21 16.08 46.46
CA SER A 243 -12.59 15.69 47.72
C SER A 243 -12.97 16.60 48.89
N ALA A 244 -13.07 17.91 48.66
CA ALA A 244 -13.49 18.89 49.65
C ALA A 244 -14.96 18.73 50.04
N ARG A 245 -15.85 18.43 49.08
CA ARG A 245 -17.26 18.10 49.37
C ARG A 245 -17.39 16.84 50.24
N LYS A 246 -16.58 15.81 49.96
CA LYS A 246 -16.54 14.58 50.76
C LYS A 246 -16.03 14.85 52.18
N ALA A 247 -15.00 15.68 52.34
CA ALA A 247 -14.49 16.08 53.65
C ALA A 247 -15.55 16.86 54.44
N LEU A 248 -16.20 17.87 53.82
CA LEU A 248 -17.26 18.66 54.44
C LEU A 248 -18.44 17.77 54.90
N LYS A 249 -18.87 16.83 54.06
CA LYS A 249 -19.91 15.85 54.41
C LYS A 249 -19.52 15.00 55.63
N ASN A 250 -18.25 14.58 55.73
CA ASN A 250 -17.77 13.79 56.86
C ASN A 250 -17.71 14.62 58.16
N VAL A 251 -17.34 15.90 58.07
CA VAL A 251 -17.32 16.82 59.22
C VAL A 251 -18.75 17.07 59.71
N LEU A 252 -19.67 17.41 58.81
CA LEU A 252 -21.09 17.65 59.13
C LEU A 252 -21.82 16.40 59.65
N GLY A 253 -21.40 15.21 59.21
CA GLY A 253 -21.96 13.94 59.67
C GLY A 253 -21.43 13.45 61.02
N HIS A 254 -20.46 14.15 61.63
CA HIS A 254 -19.86 13.73 62.88
C HIS A 254 -20.60 14.32 64.09
N LYS A 255 -20.79 13.55 65.18
CA LYS A 255 -21.46 13.99 66.42
C LYS A 255 -20.79 15.17 67.17
N LYS A 256 -19.66 15.66 66.65
CA LYS A 256 -18.89 16.78 67.22
C LYS A 256 -18.76 17.94 66.23
N ALA A 257 -19.58 17.97 65.19
CA ALA A 257 -19.57 19.03 64.18
C ALA A 257 -19.68 20.42 64.83
N ASP A 258 -20.58 20.54 65.82
CA ASP A 258 -20.79 21.80 66.57
C ASP A 258 -19.50 22.32 67.21
N LYS A 259 -18.69 21.44 67.84
CA LYS A 259 -17.39 21.84 68.42
C LYS A 259 -16.38 22.32 67.39
N ALA A 260 -16.45 21.79 66.17
CA ALA A 260 -15.58 22.24 65.09
C ALA A 260 -16.00 23.63 64.60
N PHE A 261 -17.30 23.91 64.54
CA PHE A 261 -17.81 25.25 64.22
C PHE A 261 -17.55 26.25 65.35
N ASP A 262 -17.72 25.87 66.61
CA ASP A 262 -17.38 26.72 67.76
C ASP A 262 -15.91 27.16 67.75
N LEU A 263 -15.00 26.26 67.34
CA LEU A 263 -13.58 26.58 67.18
C LEU A 263 -13.32 27.54 66.01
N MET A 264 -14.05 27.40 64.90
CA MET A 264 -13.95 28.31 63.76
C MET A 264 -14.47 29.71 64.11
N ASP A 265 -15.58 29.78 64.85
CA ASP A 265 -16.15 31.04 65.34
C ASP A 265 -15.22 31.72 66.36
N ALA A 266 -14.56 30.94 67.23
CA ALA A 266 -13.57 31.46 68.15
C ALA A 266 -12.36 32.06 67.41
N LEU A 267 -11.87 31.39 66.36
CA LEU A 267 -10.72 31.87 65.58
C LEU A 267 -11.03 33.09 64.71
N THR A 268 -12.27 33.24 64.25
CA THR A 268 -12.68 34.37 63.41
C THR A 268 -13.06 35.61 64.21
N LYS A 269 -13.48 35.45 65.47
CA LYS A 269 -13.73 36.57 66.39
C LYS A 269 -12.46 37.28 66.87
N ASP A 270 -11.30 36.63 66.79
CA ASP A 270 -10.01 37.23 67.15
C ASP A 270 -9.43 38.11 66.00
N GLU A 271 -10.04 38.13 64.82
CA GLU A 271 -9.61 38.89 63.63
C GLU A 271 -10.49 40.11 63.27
N GLU A 272 -11.52 40.43 64.07
CA GLU A 272 -12.28 41.70 64.01
C GLU A 272 -11.84 42.68 65.11
#